data_AF-A0A7X7V5Q3-F1
#
_entry.id   AF-A0A7X7V5Q3-F1
#
_cell.length_a   1.000
_cell.length_b   1.000
_cell.length_c   1.000
_cell.angle_alpha   90.00
_cell.angle_beta   90.00
_cell.angle_gamma   90.00
#
_symmetry.space_group_name_H-M   'P 1'
#
loop_
_entity.id
_entity.type
_entity.pdbx_description
1 polymer ?
#
loop_
_entity_poly.entity_id
_entity_poly.type
_entity_poly.pdbx_seq_one_letter_code
_entity_poly.pdbx_strand_id
1 'polypeptide(L)' 'MFFVPGSPTLIVDTASLYFRAYYGVSASLVDRSGRPVNAVYGLLEMLTRLVEVYSPAA' A
#
# COMPACT_ATOMS: atom_id res chain seq x y z
N MET A 1 3.55 23.71 24.52
CA MET A 1 3.55 23.65 23.04
C MET A 1 4.80 22.87 22.64
N PHE A 2 4.65 21.58 22.37
CA PHE A 2 5.76 20.74 21.94
C PHE A 2 5.88 20.85 20.41
N PHE A 3 7.10 21.06 19.95
CA PHE A 3 7.47 20.96 18.54
C PHE A 3 7.22 19.51 18.08
N VAL A 4 6.24 19.28 17.21
CA VAL A 4 6.12 18.01 16.48
C VAL A 4 7.09 18.16 15.31
N PRO A 5 8.21 17.41 15.25
CA PRO A 5 9.01 17.41 14.03
C PRO A 5 8.08 17.05 12.88
N GLY A 6 8.12 17.82 11.78
CA GLY A 6 7.13 17.74 10.71
C GLY A 6 6.87 16.30 10.27
N SER A 7 5.59 15.96 10.07
CA SER A 7 5.16 14.63 9.62
C SER A 7 6.05 14.12 8.49
N PRO A 8 6.53 12.87 8.55
CA PRO A 8 7.55 12.38 7.62
C PRO A 8 7.01 12.39 6.18
N THR A 9 7.87 12.67 5.20
CA THR A 9 7.55 12.43 3.80
C THR A 9 7.66 10.93 3.51
N LEU A 10 6.55 10.31 3.10
CA LEU A 10 6.52 8.89 2.73
C LEU A 10 6.87 8.73 1.24
N ILE A 11 8.02 8.12 0.95
CA ILE A 11 8.44 7.75 -0.41
C ILE A 11 8.34 6.23 -0.54
N VAL A 12 7.61 5.77 -1.55
CA VAL A 12 7.29 4.35 -1.72
C VAL A 12 7.78 3.84 -3.07
N ASP A 13 8.58 2.78 -3.05
CA ASP A 13 8.83 1.97 -4.25
C ASP A 13 7.65 1.02 -4.48
N THR A 14 6.72 1.45 -5.33
CA THR A 14 5.52 0.68 -5.63
C THR A 14 5.82 -0.63 -6.35
N ALA A 15 6.93 -0.73 -7.10
CA ALA A 15 7.29 -1.94 -7.81
C ALA A 15 7.54 -3.08 -6.83
N SER A 16 8.40 -2.84 -5.84
CA SER A 16 8.64 -3.79 -4.76
C SER A 16 7.35 -4.22 -4.04
N LEU A 17 6.40 -3.29 -3.84
CA LEU A 17 5.15 -3.59 -3.14
C LEU A 17 4.14 -4.36 -3.97
N TYR A 18 3.85 -3.96 -5.21
CA TYR A 18 2.88 -4.70 -6.03
C TYR A 18 3.42 -6.08 -6.41
N PHE A 19 4.75 -6.26 -6.56
CA PHE A 19 5.35 -7.58 -6.78
C PHE A 19 5.16 -8.49 -5.56
N ARG A 20 5.39 -7.97 -4.35
CA ARG A 20 5.11 -8.71 -3.11
C ARG A 20 3.62 -9.04 -2.98
N ALA A 21 2.73 -8.13 -3.34
CA ALA A 21 1.30 -8.38 -3.34
C ALA A 21 0.90 -9.44 -4.38
N TYR A 22 1.45 -9.37 -5.59
CA TYR A 22 1.17 -10.31 -6.68
C TYR A 22 1.52 -11.77 -6.30
N TYR A 23 2.65 -11.97 -5.63
CA TYR A 23 3.09 -13.32 -5.21
C TYR A 23 2.65 -13.71 -3.79
N GLY A 24 2.29 -12.76 -2.93
CA GLY A 24 1.95 -13.00 -1.52
C GLY A 24 0.45 -13.04 -1.21
N VAL A 25 -0.40 -12.50 -2.10
CA VAL A 25 -1.86 -12.48 -1.95
C VAL A 25 -2.49 -13.43 -2.96
N SER A 26 -3.49 -14.21 -2.53
CA SER A 26 -4.19 -15.16 -3.40
C SER A 26 -4.73 -14.50 -4.68
N ALA A 27 -4.45 -15.09 -5.84
CA ALA A 27 -4.96 -14.67 -7.13
C ALA A 27 -6.46 -14.97 -7.35
N SER A 28 -7.12 -15.63 -6.38
CA SER A 28 -8.58 -15.84 -6.40
C SER A 28 -9.38 -14.55 -6.22
N LEU A 29 -8.73 -13.47 -5.76
CA LEU A 29 -9.34 -12.15 -5.74
C LEU A 29 -9.39 -11.59 -7.16
N VAL A 30 -10.58 -11.59 -7.75
CA VAL A 30 -10.81 -11.23 -9.16
C VAL A 30 -11.83 -10.11 -9.31
N ASP A 31 -11.73 -9.36 -10.40
CA ASP A 31 -12.76 -8.41 -10.81
C ASP A 31 -14.01 -9.11 -11.42
N ARG A 32 -15.01 -8.31 -11.83
CA ARG A 32 -16.24 -8.84 -12.46
C ARG A 32 -16.01 -9.57 -13.79
N SER A 33 -14.85 -9.37 -14.42
CA SER A 33 -14.44 -10.06 -15.66
C SER A 33 -13.56 -11.28 -15.37
N GLY A 34 -13.33 -11.63 -14.11
CA GLY A 34 -12.48 -12.75 -13.70
C GLY A 34 -10.99 -12.47 -13.72
N ARG A 35 -10.55 -11.21 -13.91
CA ARG A 35 -9.12 -10.88 -13.92
C ARG A 35 -8.61 -10.76 -12.49
N PRO A 36 -7.47 -11.38 -12.12
CA PRO A 36 -6.88 -11.21 -10.81
C PRO A 36 -6.54 -9.76 -10.51
N VAL A 37 -6.88 -9.30 -9.31
CA VAL A 37 -6.62 -7.93 -8.81
C VAL A 37 -5.83 -7.93 -7.50
N ASN A 38 -5.28 -9.09 -7.12
CA ASN A 38 -4.53 -9.31 -5.88
C ASN A 38 -3.33 -8.35 -5.70
N ALA A 39 -2.61 -8.03 -6.78
CA ALA A 39 -1.50 -7.07 -6.73
C ALA A 39 -1.96 -5.64 -6.40
N VAL A 40 -3.06 -5.19 -7.03
CA VAL A 40 -3.63 -3.86 -6.80
C VAL A 40 -4.19 -3.77 -5.38
N TYR A 41 -4.95 -4.78 -4.97
CA TYR A 41 -5.53 -4.85 -3.63
C TYR A 41 -4.43 -4.83 -2.55
N GLY A 42 -3.42 -5.70 -2.66
CA GLY A 42 -2.35 -5.75 -1.67
C GLY A 42 -1.47 -4.50 -1.64
N LEU A 43 -1.26 -3.83 -2.79
CA LEU A 43 -0.57 -2.52 -2.82
C LEU A 43 -1.38 -1.48 -2.03
N LEU A 44 -2.67 -1.35 -2.31
CA LEU A 44 -3.52 -0.36 -1.66
C LEU A 44 -3.67 -0.62 -0.15
N GLU A 45 -3.84 -1.88 0.26
CA GLU A 45 -3.83 -2.27 1.68
C GLU A 45 -2.53 -1.88 2.38
N MET A 46 -1.38 -2.14 1.74
CA MET A 46 -0.08 -1.75 2.29
C MET A 46 0.04 -0.23 2.41
N LEU A 47 -0.38 0.52 1.38
CA LEU A 47 -0.36 1.99 1.39
C LEU A 47 -1.25 2.54 2.51
N THR A 48 -2.46 2.04 2.68
CA THR A 48 -3.36 2.41 3.78
C THR A 48 -2.66 2.23 5.12
N ARG A 49 -2.05 1.05 5.35
CA ARG A 49 -1.33 0.77 6.59
C ARG A 49 -0.12 1.69 6.79
N LEU A 50 0.64 1.99 5.74
CA LEU A 50 1.80 2.89 5.83
C LEU A 50 1.34 4.33 6.16
N VAL A 51 0.25 4.79 5.56
CA VAL A 51 -0.33 6.12 5.86
C VAL A 51 -0.79 6.19 7.30
N GLU A 52 -1.50 5.17 7.80
CA GLU A 52 -1.95 5.11 9.19
C GLU A 52 -0.78 5.10 10.18
N VAL A 53 0.25 4.28 9.91
CA VAL A 53 1.41 4.12 10.81
C VAL A 53 2.27 5.37 10.85
N TYR A 54 2.55 5.98 9.69
CA TYR A 54 3.53 7.07 9.60
C TYR A 54 2.90 8.46 9.59
N SER A 55 1.58 8.57 9.37
CA SER A 55 0.85 9.84 9.31
C SER A 55 1.61 10.92 8.52
N PRO A 56 1.99 10.64 7.25
CA PRO A 56 2.87 11.52 6.49
C PRO A 56 2.23 12.88 6.22
N ALA A 57 3.06 13.90 6.02
CA ALA A 57 2.58 15.21 5.58
C ALA A 57 1.97 15.10 4.17
N ALA A 58 0.91 15.87 3.92
CA ALA A 58 0.28 16.01 2.60
C ALA A 58 1.14 16.86 1.66
#